data_AF-A0A521KCH2-F1
#
_entry.id   AF-A0A521KCH2-F1
#
_cell.length_a   1.000
_cell.length_b   1.000
_cell.length_c   1.000
_cell.angle_alpha   90.00
_cell.angle_beta   90.00
_cell.angle_gamma   90.00
#
_symmetry.space_group_name_H-M   'P 1'
#
loop_
_entity.id
_entity.type
_entity.pdbx_description
1 polymer ?
#
loop_
_entity_poly.entity_id
_entity_poly.type
_entity_poly.pdbx_seq_one_letter_code
_entity_poly.pdbx_strand_id
1 'polypeptide(L)'
;MIAALLLHLGQTPGSVEVRALPVADRVVLSSGDAYELYGLATPAAPVAGADAKARELGAGRWSLALVDEWRVRDGDAHVQDKGAWLERDGVALNVELVRAGLALVEPTGFGDEHLLELVAAAREAQRAGNGLWASTRKPPVALAPSAEARPKGPVDLRVAPPPVIAGVALPLHEKQSFRSYERELGEIRALGATWVNLIVATRQDTSSSSWVPIGSDRTPPDWRIVETIRQARAHGLEVLVIPIVLIRNAKPDEWRGVLKPADRGAWWRSYQRHVLHMADLAREGGASALAIGSELLSMENEPAPWRRVGLAARARFPGWLTYSANWDHFAKIEFWDALDFASMTAYFTLASDDEATLIEVKSGWTRALDEVRRLGEVSKLPAIVSEVGVPSQTGGLRAPWDYTRNRAVDLAGQRLGFEAFRDVFTPGGKPAAGLGGVFLYDWWGEGGAQSMEYTARGKPAEPLWREILAGLATGTR
;
A
#
# COMPACT_ATOMS: atom_id res chain seq x y z
N MET A 1 -5.02 -27.32 37.14
CA MET A 1 -6.46 -27.54 37.37
C MET A 1 -7.20 -26.98 36.17
N ILE A 2 -8.13 -27.74 35.59
CA ILE A 2 -9.07 -27.38 34.50
C ILE A 2 -8.41 -27.33 33.09
N ALA A 3 -8.90 -27.95 32.01
CA ALA A 3 -10.07 -28.81 31.77
C ALA A 3 -9.68 -29.99 30.85
N ALA A 4 -10.30 -31.15 31.09
CA ALA A 4 -10.27 -32.31 30.21
C ALA A 4 -11.54 -32.34 29.33
N LEU A 5 -11.43 -32.90 28.12
CA LEU A 5 -12.48 -33.76 27.56
C LEU A 5 -11.86 -34.83 26.63
N LEU A 6 -12.09 -36.11 26.98
CA LEU A 6 -11.85 -37.35 26.20
C LEU A 6 -12.95 -37.49 25.11
N LEU A 7 -12.69 -37.88 23.85
CA LEU A 7 -12.30 -39.18 23.23
C LEU A 7 -13.44 -40.23 23.06
N HIS A 8 -13.53 -40.76 21.82
CA HIS A 8 -14.26 -41.93 21.27
C HIS A 8 -15.73 -41.73 20.81
N LEU A 9 -16.15 -42.16 19.60
CA LEU A 9 -16.16 -43.55 19.10
C LEU A 9 -16.06 -43.66 17.56
N GLY A 10 -15.27 -44.63 17.07
CA GLY A 10 -15.59 -45.40 15.87
C GLY A 10 -14.40 -45.65 14.95
N GLN A 11 -14.15 -46.92 14.63
CA GLN A 11 -13.16 -47.32 13.64
C GLN A 11 -13.64 -46.97 12.23
N THR A 12 -13.14 -45.88 11.67
CA THR A 12 -13.30 -45.50 10.27
C THR A 12 -12.02 -44.83 9.77
N PRO A 13 -11.61 -45.00 8.49
CA PRO A 13 -10.41 -44.38 7.96
C PRO A 13 -10.51 -42.84 7.98
N GLY A 14 -9.50 -42.13 8.49
CA GLY A 14 -9.34 -40.68 8.23
C GLY A 14 -9.63 -39.69 9.37
N SER A 15 -9.34 -40.02 10.64
CA SER A 15 -9.36 -39.02 11.73
C SER A 15 -8.12 -38.09 11.72
N VAL A 16 -8.13 -36.95 12.43
CA VAL A 16 -7.01 -35.99 12.50
C VAL A 16 -6.69 -35.69 13.97
N GLU A 17 -5.41 -35.78 14.36
CA GLU A 17 -4.95 -35.45 15.72
C GLU A 17 -4.01 -34.24 15.66
N VAL A 18 -4.54 -33.04 15.92
CA VAL A 18 -3.73 -31.81 15.90
C VAL A 18 -2.85 -31.74 17.15
N ARG A 19 -1.54 -31.98 17.00
CA ARG A 19 -0.55 -31.79 18.07
C ARG A 19 0.13 -30.42 17.94
N ALA A 20 0.34 -29.75 19.08
CA ALA A 20 1.14 -28.53 19.11
C ALA A 20 2.59 -28.83 18.71
N LEU A 21 2.99 -28.38 17.51
CA LEU A 21 4.37 -28.48 17.03
C LEU A 21 5.09 -27.12 17.15
N PRO A 22 6.43 -27.09 17.19
CA PRO A 22 7.22 -25.85 17.34
C PRO A 22 7.08 -24.87 16.17
N VAL A 23 6.58 -25.34 15.02
CA VAL A 23 6.33 -24.58 13.80
C VAL A 23 4.81 -24.48 13.64
N ALA A 24 4.30 -23.25 13.61
CA ALA A 24 2.90 -22.96 13.93
C ALA A 24 1.90 -23.32 12.79
N ASP A 25 2.40 -23.69 11.61
CA ASP A 25 1.59 -24.01 10.43
C ASP A 25 1.43 -25.53 10.17
N ARG A 26 1.82 -26.42 11.10
CA ARG A 26 1.75 -27.89 10.91
C ARG A 26 0.51 -28.56 11.52
N VAL A 27 -0.20 -29.36 10.73
CA VAL A 27 -1.29 -30.27 11.12
C VAL A 27 -0.84 -31.71 11.02
N VAL A 28 -1.13 -32.54 12.03
CA VAL A 28 -0.83 -33.98 12.00
C VAL A 28 -2.13 -34.77 11.83
N LEU A 29 -2.20 -35.62 10.81
CA LEU A 29 -3.34 -36.53 10.61
C LEU A 29 -3.24 -37.71 11.59
N SER A 30 -4.34 -38.44 11.82
CA SER A 30 -4.27 -39.63 12.67
C SER A 30 -3.42 -40.75 12.08
N SER A 31 -3.11 -40.69 10.77
CA SER A 31 -2.10 -41.54 10.14
C SER A 31 -0.67 -41.29 10.64
N GLY A 32 -0.43 -40.18 11.34
CA GLY A 32 0.89 -39.71 11.74
C GLY A 32 1.58 -38.84 10.68
N ASP A 33 0.97 -38.65 9.51
CA ASP A 33 1.47 -37.72 8.51
C ASP A 33 1.33 -36.27 9.01
N ALA A 34 2.41 -35.51 8.93
CA ALA A 34 2.42 -34.08 9.20
C ALA A 34 2.35 -33.31 7.89
N TYR A 35 1.48 -32.30 7.84
CA TYR A 35 1.27 -31.40 6.73
C TYR A 35 1.44 -29.95 7.16
N GLU A 36 2.09 -29.14 6.35
CA GLU A 36 2.06 -27.68 6.50
C GLU A 36 0.82 -27.11 5.81
N LEU A 37 0.06 -26.27 6.51
CA LEU A 37 -1.09 -25.57 5.96
C LEU A 37 -0.62 -24.50 4.99
N TYR A 38 -0.89 -24.71 3.71
CA TYR A 38 -0.43 -23.78 2.68
C TYR A 38 -1.14 -22.43 2.75
N GLY A 39 -0.39 -21.37 2.48
CA GLY A 39 -0.92 -20.02 2.35
C GLY A 39 -1.35 -19.36 3.66
N LEU A 40 -0.87 -19.87 4.79
CA LEU A 40 -1.08 -19.29 6.12
C LEU A 40 0.26 -18.91 6.75
N ALA A 41 0.25 -17.80 7.48
CA ALA A 41 1.32 -17.46 8.41
C ALA A 41 0.71 -17.29 9.81
N THR A 42 1.08 -18.18 10.73
CA THR A 42 0.65 -18.10 12.15
C THR A 42 1.79 -17.55 13.02
N PRO A 43 1.61 -16.40 13.70
CA PRO A 43 2.68 -15.81 14.51
C PRO A 43 3.01 -16.67 15.74
N ALA A 44 4.30 -16.81 16.06
CA ALA A 44 4.80 -17.67 17.14
C ALA A 44 4.41 -17.22 18.57
N ALA A 45 3.89 -16.00 18.74
CA ALA A 45 3.51 -15.42 20.02
C ALA A 45 2.14 -14.70 19.96
N PRO A 46 1.40 -14.59 21.08
CA PRO A 46 0.16 -13.81 21.14
C PRO A 46 0.41 -12.35 20.77
N VAL A 47 -0.40 -11.81 19.85
CA VAL A 47 -0.23 -10.45 19.35
C VAL A 47 -0.82 -9.43 20.32
N ALA A 48 -0.06 -8.36 20.60
CA ALA A 48 -0.52 -7.24 21.42
C ALA A 48 -1.76 -6.58 20.78
N GLY A 49 -2.85 -6.48 21.55
CA GLY A 49 -4.13 -5.92 21.05
C GLY A 49 -5.16 -6.97 20.61
N ALA A 50 -4.81 -8.27 20.58
CA ALA A 50 -5.78 -9.33 20.39
C ALA A 50 -6.84 -9.33 21.50
N ASP A 51 -8.11 -9.59 21.15
CA ASP A 51 -9.20 -9.72 22.13
C ASP A 51 -8.97 -10.93 23.06
N ALA A 52 -9.75 -11.00 24.16
CA ALA A 52 -9.59 -12.06 25.16
C ALA A 52 -9.77 -13.47 24.54
N LYS A 53 -10.59 -13.60 23.50
CA LYS A 53 -10.90 -14.87 22.83
C LYS A 53 -9.74 -15.32 21.93
N ALA A 54 -9.08 -14.38 21.24
CA ALA A 54 -7.88 -14.61 20.45
C ALA A 54 -6.64 -14.88 21.33
N ARG A 55 -6.56 -14.27 22.52
CA ARG A 55 -5.55 -14.61 23.53
C ARG A 55 -5.77 -15.97 24.14
N GLU A 56 -7.02 -16.35 24.40
CA GLU A 56 -7.40 -17.68 24.89
C GLU A 56 -7.12 -18.76 23.84
N LEU A 57 -7.36 -18.47 22.55
CA LEU A 57 -6.97 -19.33 21.42
C LEU A 57 -5.44 -19.40 21.23
N GLY A 58 -4.70 -18.34 21.54
CA GLY A 58 -3.23 -18.33 21.54
C GLY A 58 -2.58 -18.97 22.78
N ALA A 59 -3.27 -18.98 23.92
CA ALA A 59 -2.79 -19.54 25.19
C ALA A 59 -3.20 -21.01 25.38
N GLY A 60 -4.32 -21.44 24.79
CA GLY A 60 -4.75 -22.83 24.67
C GLY A 60 -4.42 -23.37 23.28
N ARG A 61 -3.13 -23.60 23.02
CA ARG A 61 -2.60 -24.10 21.73
C ARG A 61 -3.35 -25.36 21.28
N TRP A 62 -4.25 -25.14 20.31
CA TRP A 62 -4.96 -26.11 19.47
C TRP A 62 -5.83 -27.14 20.20
N SER A 63 -7.14 -26.85 20.27
CA SER A 63 -8.19 -27.86 20.40
C SER A 63 -9.40 -27.45 19.56
N LEU A 64 -9.26 -27.54 18.23
CA LEU A 64 -10.41 -27.46 17.34
C LEU A 64 -11.00 -28.87 17.23
N ALA A 65 -12.13 -29.12 17.89
CA ALA A 65 -12.84 -30.38 17.75
C ALA A 65 -13.46 -30.44 16.35
N LEU A 66 -12.86 -31.22 15.45
CA LEU A 66 -13.42 -31.51 14.13
C LEU A 66 -13.47 -33.02 13.95
N VAL A 67 -14.70 -33.53 14.01
CA VAL A 67 -15.04 -34.94 13.82
C VAL A 67 -15.37 -35.14 12.34
N ASP A 68 -14.64 -36.04 11.69
CA ASP A 68 -14.81 -36.66 10.35
C ASP A 68 -14.28 -35.97 9.07
N GLU A 69 -13.54 -36.81 8.33
CA GLU A 69 -13.02 -36.80 6.94
C GLU A 69 -12.70 -35.45 6.27
N TRP A 70 -11.44 -35.01 6.36
CA TRP A 70 -10.87 -33.94 5.54
C TRP A 70 -10.16 -34.51 4.31
N ARG A 71 -10.33 -33.89 3.13
CA ARG A 71 -9.56 -34.24 1.93
C ARG A 71 -8.30 -33.38 1.84
N VAL A 72 -7.15 -34.05 1.76
CA VAL A 72 -5.87 -33.42 1.43
C VAL A 72 -5.81 -33.27 -0.09
N ARG A 73 -5.72 -32.03 -0.58
CA ARG A 73 -5.20 -31.78 -1.94
C ARG A 73 -3.70 -31.54 -1.80
N ASP A 74 -2.90 -32.49 -2.28
CA ASP A 74 -1.45 -32.32 -2.38
C ASP A 74 -1.17 -31.19 -3.37
N GLY A 75 -0.59 -30.09 -2.89
CA GLY A 75 0.09 -29.14 -3.76
C GLY A 75 1.45 -29.72 -4.15
N ASP A 76 1.88 -29.55 -5.39
CA ASP A 76 3.19 -30.01 -5.86
C ASP A 76 4.33 -29.48 -4.96
N ALA A 77 4.72 -30.27 -3.96
CA ALA A 77 5.68 -29.87 -2.95
C ALA A 77 7.11 -30.12 -3.43
N HIS A 78 7.97 -29.13 -3.25
CA HIS A 78 9.42 -29.34 -3.23
C HIS A 78 9.78 -30.34 -2.12
N VAL A 79 10.76 -31.19 -2.43
CA VAL A 79 11.03 -32.56 -1.96
C VAL A 79 11.38 -32.73 -0.46
N GLN A 80 11.03 -31.81 0.46
CA GLN A 80 11.38 -31.96 1.88
C GLN A 80 10.26 -31.77 2.92
N ASP A 81 9.14 -31.09 2.60
CA ASP A 81 7.97 -30.97 3.50
C ASP A 81 6.66 -31.13 2.71
N LYS A 82 5.73 -31.95 3.19
CA LYS A 82 4.38 -32.09 2.59
C LYS A 82 3.54 -30.89 3.02
N GLY A 83 3.06 -30.07 2.11
CA GLY A 83 2.01 -29.09 2.44
C GLY A 83 0.66 -29.50 1.87
N ALA A 84 -0.42 -28.97 2.47
CA ALA A 84 -1.79 -29.32 2.11
C ALA A 84 -2.73 -28.11 2.11
N TRP A 85 -3.71 -28.18 1.20
CA TRP A 85 -4.96 -27.46 1.32
C TRP A 85 -6.02 -28.44 1.86
N LEU A 86 -6.55 -28.16 3.05
CA LEU A 86 -7.51 -29.06 3.71
C LEU A 86 -8.94 -28.57 3.49
N GLU A 87 -9.75 -29.40 2.83
CA GLU A 87 -11.15 -29.10 2.52
C GLU A 87 -12.12 -30.15 3.06
N ARG A 88 -13.30 -29.69 3.49
CA ARG A 88 -14.45 -30.54 3.82
C ARG A 88 -15.75 -29.86 3.44
N ASP A 89 -16.64 -30.58 2.74
CA ASP A 89 -17.95 -30.05 2.31
C ASP A 89 -17.83 -28.70 1.55
N GLY A 90 -16.67 -28.46 0.92
CA GLY A 90 -16.25 -27.22 0.27
C GLY A 90 -15.87 -26.06 1.21
N VAL A 91 -15.67 -26.30 2.50
CA VAL A 91 -15.05 -25.37 3.46
C VAL A 91 -13.57 -25.68 3.53
N ALA A 92 -12.71 -24.70 3.26
CA ALA A 92 -11.27 -24.82 3.46
C ALA A 92 -10.90 -24.44 4.91
N LEU A 93 -10.17 -25.31 5.62
CA LEU A 93 -9.72 -25.04 7.00
C LEU A 93 -8.87 -23.75 7.05
N ASN A 94 -8.03 -23.55 6.04
CA ASN A 94 -7.14 -22.40 5.92
C ASN A 94 -7.96 -21.10 5.90
N VAL A 95 -9.10 -21.09 5.20
CA VAL A 95 -10.03 -19.96 5.11
C VAL A 95 -10.71 -19.70 6.45
N GLU A 96 -11.14 -20.73 7.18
CA GLU A 96 -11.77 -20.56 8.50
C GLU A 96 -10.79 -20.03 9.56
N LEU A 97 -9.53 -20.48 9.54
CA LEU A 97 -8.49 -19.96 10.45
C LEU A 97 -8.24 -18.46 10.22
N VAL A 98 -8.22 -18.03 8.96
CA VAL A 98 -8.12 -16.60 8.62
C VAL A 98 -9.38 -15.84 9.06
N ARG A 99 -10.59 -16.36 8.75
CA ARG A 99 -11.89 -15.74 9.10
C ARG A 99 -12.07 -15.57 10.61
N ALA A 100 -11.59 -16.54 11.39
CA ALA A 100 -11.61 -16.51 12.85
C ALA A 100 -10.56 -15.57 13.45
N GLY A 101 -9.65 -15.01 12.64
CA GLY A 101 -8.58 -14.13 13.08
C GLY A 101 -7.41 -14.84 13.75
N LEU A 102 -7.16 -16.10 13.38
CA LEU A 102 -6.12 -16.96 13.96
C LEU A 102 -4.91 -17.16 13.06
N ALA A 103 -5.03 -16.85 11.76
CA ALA A 103 -3.93 -16.92 10.80
C ALA A 103 -3.89 -15.67 9.91
N LEU A 104 -2.68 -15.30 9.48
CA LEU A 104 -2.46 -14.34 8.40
C LEU A 104 -2.44 -15.05 7.05
N VAL A 105 -2.75 -14.31 5.98
CA VAL A 105 -2.64 -14.85 4.62
C VAL A 105 -1.19 -14.79 4.15
N GLU A 106 -0.68 -15.93 3.69
CA GLU A 106 0.61 -16.03 3.01
C GLU A 106 0.41 -16.31 1.52
N PRO A 107 0.97 -15.49 0.62
CA PRO A 107 0.85 -15.70 -0.82
C PRO A 107 1.93 -16.67 -1.31
N THR A 108 1.77 -17.96 -0.98
CA THR A 108 2.62 -19.04 -1.48
C THR A 108 1.93 -19.81 -2.61
N GLY A 109 2.49 -19.74 -3.82
CA GLY A 109 2.51 -20.79 -4.84
C GLY A 109 1.22 -21.27 -5.52
N PHE A 110 0.02 -21.10 -4.95
CA PHE A 110 -1.21 -21.65 -5.54
C PHE A 110 -1.95 -20.66 -6.46
N GLY A 111 -2.79 -21.20 -7.34
CA GLY A 111 -3.59 -20.42 -8.28
C GLY A 111 -4.46 -19.36 -7.61
N ASP A 112 -4.85 -18.34 -8.39
CA ASP A 112 -5.50 -17.12 -7.90
C ASP A 112 -6.80 -17.39 -7.09
N GLU A 113 -7.48 -18.52 -7.31
CA GLU A 113 -8.75 -18.88 -6.65
C GLU A 113 -8.64 -19.08 -5.13
N HIS A 114 -7.67 -19.84 -4.63
CA HIS A 114 -7.52 -20.10 -3.19
C HIS A 114 -7.04 -18.85 -2.44
N LEU A 115 -6.21 -18.03 -3.10
CA LEU A 115 -5.77 -16.75 -2.53
C LEU A 115 -6.96 -15.77 -2.41
N LEU A 116 -7.87 -15.74 -3.39
CA LEU A 116 -9.09 -14.93 -3.32
C LEU A 116 -9.96 -15.32 -2.12
N GLU A 117 -10.12 -16.62 -1.82
CA GLU A 117 -10.89 -17.10 -0.67
C GLU A 117 -10.25 -16.69 0.67
N LEU A 118 -8.93 -16.81 0.81
CA LEU A 118 -8.20 -16.38 2.00
C LEU A 118 -8.33 -14.87 2.22
N VAL A 119 -8.21 -14.08 1.16
CA VAL A 119 -8.36 -12.61 1.23
C VAL A 119 -9.79 -12.22 1.59
N ALA A 120 -10.79 -12.92 1.07
CA ALA A 120 -12.19 -12.71 1.44
C ALA A 120 -12.42 -12.96 2.93
N ALA A 121 -11.91 -14.08 3.46
CA ALA A 121 -11.96 -14.41 4.89
C ALA A 121 -11.22 -13.37 5.77
N ALA A 122 -10.06 -12.89 5.33
CA ALA A 122 -9.31 -11.86 6.07
C ALA A 122 -10.13 -10.58 6.23
N ARG A 123 -10.88 -10.19 5.19
CA ARG A 123 -11.77 -9.03 5.24
C ARG A 123 -12.99 -9.21 6.12
N GLU A 124 -13.57 -10.41 6.11
CA GLU A 124 -14.66 -10.75 7.03
C GLU A 124 -14.19 -10.65 8.48
N ALA A 125 -13.02 -11.20 8.78
CA ALA A 125 -12.38 -11.10 10.09
C ALA A 125 -12.12 -9.64 10.47
N GLN A 126 -11.61 -8.83 9.54
CA GLN A 126 -11.36 -7.41 9.74
C GLN A 126 -12.65 -6.63 10.03
N ARG A 127 -13.72 -6.84 9.25
CA ARG A 127 -15.03 -6.18 9.46
C ARG A 127 -15.64 -6.57 10.81
N ALA A 128 -15.46 -7.82 11.23
CA ALA A 128 -15.92 -8.32 12.52
C ALA A 128 -15.03 -7.89 13.70
N GLY A 129 -13.82 -7.36 13.44
CA GLY A 129 -12.85 -7.01 14.47
C GLY A 129 -12.21 -8.24 15.13
N ASN A 130 -12.04 -9.34 14.40
CA ASN A 130 -11.56 -10.61 14.94
C ASN A 130 -10.03 -10.69 14.99
N GLY A 131 -9.48 -10.99 16.17
CA GLY A 131 -8.12 -11.50 16.35
C GLY A 131 -7.03 -10.69 15.62
N LEU A 132 -6.20 -11.38 14.82
CA LEU A 132 -5.09 -10.80 14.05
C LEU A 132 -5.49 -9.72 13.03
N TRP A 133 -6.78 -9.64 12.68
CA TRP A 133 -7.33 -8.68 11.72
C TRP A 133 -8.09 -7.54 12.39
N ALA A 134 -8.16 -7.53 13.73
CA ALA A 134 -8.75 -6.44 14.48
C ALA A 134 -7.92 -5.16 14.27
N SER A 135 -8.48 -4.20 13.53
CA SER A 135 -7.91 -2.86 13.46
C SER A 135 -8.03 -2.18 14.82
N THR A 136 -6.99 -1.45 15.26
CA THR A 136 -7.07 -0.51 16.38
C THR A 136 -8.01 0.67 16.09
N ARG A 137 -8.63 0.75 14.91
CA ARG A 137 -9.72 1.68 14.62
C ARG A 137 -11.03 1.15 15.21
N LYS A 138 -11.63 1.94 16.11
CA LYS A 138 -13.07 1.87 16.38
C LYS A 138 -13.79 2.16 15.06
N PRO A 139 -14.58 1.22 14.49
CA PRO A 139 -15.35 1.52 13.29
C PRO A 139 -16.42 2.57 13.61
N PRO A 140 -16.82 3.45 12.66
CA PRO A 140 -18.06 4.17 12.80
C PRO A 140 -19.24 3.19 12.77
N VAL A 141 -20.05 3.29 13.81
CA VAL A 141 -21.42 2.82 14.07
C VAL A 141 -22.10 1.90 13.04
N ALA A 142 -22.42 0.70 13.56
CA ALA A 142 -23.54 -0.23 13.33
C ALA A 142 -23.69 -0.99 11.99
N LEU A 143 -23.52 -2.32 12.09
CA LEU A 143 -24.08 -3.32 11.19
C LEU A 143 -25.30 -3.98 11.86
N ALA A 144 -26.41 -4.09 11.14
CA ALA A 144 -27.44 -5.09 11.40
C ALA A 144 -26.95 -6.48 10.96
N PRO A 145 -27.38 -7.59 11.59
CA PRO A 145 -26.91 -8.91 11.22
C PRO A 145 -27.77 -9.48 10.10
N SER A 146 -27.12 -10.18 9.16
CA SER A 146 -27.77 -11.23 8.40
C SER A 146 -26.74 -12.31 8.09
N ALA A 147 -27.00 -13.51 8.60
CA ALA A 147 -26.35 -14.73 8.18
C ALA A 147 -26.84 -15.05 6.76
N GLU A 148 -25.94 -15.20 5.78
CA GLU A 148 -26.26 -15.94 4.55
C GLU A 148 -25.00 -16.32 3.75
N ALA A 149 -25.03 -17.59 3.29
CA ALA A 149 -24.37 -18.27 2.16
C ALA A 149 -22.95 -17.89 1.70
N ARG A 150 -22.16 -18.94 1.37
CA ARG A 150 -20.92 -18.83 0.60
C ARG A 150 -21.14 -18.00 -0.68
N PRO A 151 -20.27 -17.02 -0.98
CA PRO A 151 -20.42 -16.22 -2.18
C PRO A 151 -20.22 -17.09 -3.43
N LYS A 152 -21.24 -17.16 -4.29
CA LYS A 152 -21.11 -17.61 -5.68
C LYS A 152 -21.04 -16.37 -6.57
N GLY A 153 -19.83 -15.93 -6.89
CA GLY A 153 -19.52 -14.79 -7.74
C GLY A 153 -18.09 -14.28 -7.47
N PRO A 154 -17.47 -13.51 -8.38
CA PRO A 154 -16.19 -12.88 -8.09
C PRO A 154 -16.35 -11.98 -6.86
N VAL A 155 -15.57 -12.27 -5.82
CA VAL A 155 -15.59 -11.48 -4.58
C VAL A 155 -15.07 -10.07 -4.92
N ASP A 156 -15.92 -9.05 -4.78
CA ASP A 156 -15.46 -7.67 -4.90
C ASP A 156 -14.62 -7.32 -3.67
N LEU A 157 -13.31 -7.35 -3.89
CA LEU A 157 -12.32 -7.03 -2.90
C LEU A 157 -11.98 -5.53 -2.89
N ARG A 158 -12.90 -4.62 -3.23
CA ARG A 158 -12.64 -3.18 -3.10
C ARG A 158 -13.13 -2.61 -1.78
N VAL A 159 -12.40 -1.63 -1.26
CA VAL A 159 -12.83 -0.83 -0.11
C VAL A 159 -13.52 0.43 -0.63
N ALA A 160 -14.54 0.92 0.08
CA ALA A 160 -15.18 2.20 -0.27
C ALA A 160 -14.11 3.30 -0.43
N PRO A 161 -14.19 4.15 -1.46
CA PRO A 161 -13.11 5.05 -1.82
C PRO A 161 -12.76 6.05 -0.71
N PRO A 162 -11.50 6.51 -0.62
CA PRO A 162 -11.10 7.48 0.39
C PRO A 162 -11.83 8.83 0.19
N PRO A 163 -12.01 9.63 1.26
CA PRO A 163 -12.45 11.01 1.11
C PRO A 163 -11.39 11.82 0.34
N VAL A 164 -11.76 13.03 -0.11
CA VAL A 164 -10.83 13.88 -0.87
C VAL A 164 -9.53 14.09 -0.12
N ILE A 165 -8.41 13.77 -0.76
CA ILE A 165 -7.09 13.82 -0.13
C ILE A 165 -6.53 15.26 -0.18
N ALA A 166 -6.25 15.84 0.99
CA ALA A 166 -5.46 17.05 1.15
C ALA A 166 -4.10 16.67 1.76
N GLY A 167 -3.15 16.32 0.90
CA GLY A 167 -1.92 15.65 1.29
C GLY A 167 -0.64 16.42 0.97
N VAL A 168 0.42 16.05 1.68
CA VAL A 168 1.80 16.46 1.39
C VAL A 168 2.69 15.22 1.35
N ALA A 169 3.62 15.15 0.40
CA ALA A 169 4.59 14.06 0.33
C ALA A 169 5.79 14.35 1.25
N LEU A 170 6.21 13.33 1.99
CA LEU A 170 7.39 13.34 2.85
C LEU A 170 8.27 12.14 2.48
N PRO A 171 9.33 12.36 1.69
CA PRO A 171 10.24 11.29 1.37
C PRO A 171 11.13 10.94 2.56
N LEU A 172 11.29 9.66 2.83
CA LEU A 172 12.15 9.18 3.92
C LEU A 172 13.61 9.09 3.46
N HIS A 173 14.19 10.24 3.11
CA HIS A 173 15.51 10.35 2.49
C HIS A 173 16.72 10.27 3.45
N GLU A 174 16.49 10.29 4.76
CA GLU A 174 17.57 10.33 5.73
C GLU A 174 18.31 8.99 5.77
N LYS A 175 19.64 9.07 5.79
CA LYS A 175 20.51 7.90 5.87
C LYS A 175 20.86 7.56 7.32
N GLN A 176 20.75 8.53 8.23
CA GLN A 176 20.87 8.33 9.67
C GLN A 176 19.60 7.67 10.23
N SER A 177 19.72 6.41 10.62
CA SER A 177 18.61 5.59 11.18
C SER A 177 17.94 6.20 12.43
N PHE A 178 18.64 7.08 13.16
CA PHE A 178 18.16 7.70 14.39
C PHE A 178 17.41 9.04 14.20
N ARG A 179 17.42 9.65 13.01
CA ARG A 179 16.65 10.89 12.78
C ARG A 179 15.15 10.61 12.85
N SER A 180 14.45 11.45 13.62
CA SER A 180 13.00 11.49 13.62
C SER A 180 12.48 12.38 12.49
N TYR A 181 11.31 12.03 11.95
CA TYR A 181 10.56 12.83 10.97
C TYR A 181 9.43 13.63 11.64
N GLU A 182 9.35 13.59 12.96
CA GLU A 182 8.27 14.20 13.76
C GLU A 182 8.14 15.71 13.54
N ARG A 183 9.27 16.43 13.35
CA ARG A 183 9.24 17.86 13.00
C ARG A 183 8.48 18.05 11.70
N GLU A 184 8.88 17.35 10.65
CA GLU A 184 8.28 17.44 9.32
C GLU A 184 6.79 17.08 9.37
N LEU A 185 6.40 16.05 10.13
CA LEU A 185 5.01 15.66 10.33
C LEU A 185 4.18 16.74 11.04
N GLY A 186 4.72 17.34 12.10
CA GLY A 186 4.07 18.45 12.81
C GLY A 186 3.87 19.67 11.92
N GLU A 187 4.87 20.01 11.11
CA GLU A 187 4.79 21.10 10.13
C GLU A 187 3.77 20.80 9.03
N ILE A 188 3.76 19.57 8.47
CA ILE A 188 2.77 19.13 7.48
C ILE A 188 1.36 19.27 8.03
N ARG A 189 1.13 18.84 9.27
CA ARG A 189 -0.17 19.03 9.94
C ARG A 189 -0.50 20.52 10.10
N ALA A 190 0.47 21.34 10.49
CA ALA A 190 0.30 22.78 10.64
C ALA A 190 0.00 23.51 9.32
N LEU A 191 0.39 22.96 8.17
CA LEU A 191 -0.02 23.47 6.85
C LEU A 191 -1.52 23.30 6.57
N GLY A 192 -2.20 22.45 7.34
CA GLY A 192 -3.60 22.09 7.12
C GLY A 192 -3.80 20.77 6.38
N ALA A 193 -2.74 20.01 6.15
CA ALA A 193 -2.85 18.68 5.56
C ALA A 193 -3.68 17.73 6.45
N THR A 194 -4.41 16.84 5.78
CA THR A 194 -5.14 15.72 6.39
C THR A 194 -4.48 14.38 6.07
N TRP A 195 -3.58 14.35 5.08
CA TRP A 195 -2.81 13.17 4.69
C TRP A 195 -1.31 13.47 4.59
N VAL A 196 -0.50 12.43 4.77
CA VAL A 196 0.92 12.41 4.39
C VAL A 196 1.21 11.20 3.50
N ASN A 197 1.97 11.41 2.43
CA ASN A 197 2.50 10.35 1.57
C ASN A 197 3.97 10.09 1.99
N LEU A 198 4.24 8.94 2.61
CA LEU A 198 5.58 8.51 3.01
C LEU A 198 6.21 7.71 1.87
N ILE A 199 7.24 8.29 1.25
CA ILE A 199 7.94 7.66 0.13
C ILE A 199 9.15 6.89 0.66
N VAL A 200 9.15 5.57 0.43
CA VAL A 200 10.17 4.66 0.96
C VAL A 200 10.93 4.04 -0.21
N ALA A 201 12.22 4.37 -0.33
CA ALA A 201 13.04 3.87 -1.43
C ALA A 201 13.75 2.56 -1.08
N THR A 202 13.77 1.62 -2.01
CA THR A 202 14.77 0.54 -2.09
C THR A 202 15.63 0.70 -3.34
N ARG A 203 16.75 -0.01 -3.43
CA ARG A 203 17.67 0.05 -4.58
C ARG A 203 18.04 -1.32 -5.10
N GLN A 204 17.57 -1.64 -6.30
CA GLN A 204 18.18 -2.72 -7.08
C GLN A 204 19.50 -2.26 -7.70
N ASP A 205 20.36 -3.20 -8.07
CA ASP A 205 21.74 -2.89 -8.46
C ASP A 205 21.82 -2.13 -9.80
N THR A 206 21.28 -2.72 -10.87
CA THR A 206 21.23 -2.17 -12.23
C THR A 206 19.81 -2.25 -12.78
N SER A 207 19.53 -1.62 -13.92
CA SER A 207 18.25 -1.77 -14.65
C SER A 207 17.90 -3.23 -14.99
N SER A 208 18.92 -4.09 -15.16
CA SER A 208 18.79 -5.50 -15.51
C SER A 208 18.79 -6.47 -14.34
N SER A 209 18.88 -5.98 -13.10
CA SER A 209 18.80 -6.82 -11.92
C SER A 209 17.46 -7.56 -11.84
N SER A 210 17.49 -8.85 -11.50
CA SER A 210 16.30 -9.67 -11.23
C SER A 210 15.94 -9.72 -9.74
N TRP A 211 16.57 -8.89 -8.92
CA TRP A 211 16.37 -8.88 -7.47
C TRP A 211 16.06 -7.48 -6.96
N VAL A 212 14.93 -7.37 -6.26
CA VAL A 212 14.50 -6.17 -5.56
C VAL A 212 14.69 -6.40 -4.06
N PRO A 213 15.58 -5.65 -3.39
CA PRO A 213 15.82 -5.79 -1.96
C PRO A 213 14.60 -5.40 -1.13
N ILE A 214 14.38 -6.10 -0.02
CA ILE A 214 13.47 -5.63 1.04
C ILE A 214 13.96 -4.30 1.60
N GLY A 215 15.26 -4.16 1.85
CA GLY A 215 15.91 -2.92 2.27
C GLY A 215 17.28 -2.72 1.64
N SER A 216 17.74 -1.48 1.61
CA SER A 216 18.99 -1.04 1.00
C SER A 216 19.61 0.13 1.80
N ASP A 217 20.75 0.65 1.34
CA ASP A 217 21.35 1.90 1.84
C ASP A 217 20.47 3.17 1.70
N ARG A 218 19.32 3.05 1.02
CA ARG A 218 18.30 4.11 0.91
C ARG A 218 17.03 3.81 1.67
N THR A 219 16.90 2.62 2.24
CA THR A 219 15.69 2.20 2.95
C THR A 219 15.91 2.46 4.44
N PRO A 220 15.10 3.31 5.09
CA PRO A 220 15.11 3.39 6.54
C PRO A 220 14.85 2.01 7.14
N PRO A 221 15.37 1.71 8.35
CA PRO A 221 15.06 0.44 8.99
C PRO A 221 13.55 0.34 9.28
N ASP A 222 13.02 -0.88 9.28
CA ASP A 222 11.58 -1.17 9.45
C ASP A 222 10.94 -0.43 10.62
N TRP A 223 11.59 -0.45 11.79
CA TRP A 223 11.09 0.23 12.99
C TRP A 223 10.95 1.74 12.79
N ARG A 224 11.80 2.38 11.97
CA ARG A 224 11.71 3.81 11.66
C ARG A 224 10.52 4.10 10.76
N ILE A 225 10.25 3.23 9.79
CA ILE A 225 9.08 3.34 8.91
C ILE A 225 7.81 3.23 9.76
N VAL A 226 7.71 2.17 10.58
CA VAL A 226 6.56 1.94 11.47
C VAL A 226 6.37 3.10 12.46
N GLU A 227 7.44 3.56 13.09
CA GLU A 227 7.38 4.70 14.02
C GLU A 227 6.93 5.99 13.34
N THR A 228 7.44 6.28 12.14
CA THR A 228 7.04 7.47 11.38
C THR A 228 5.55 7.43 11.00
N ILE A 229 5.03 6.25 10.64
CA ILE A 229 3.59 6.06 10.40
C ILE A 229 2.81 6.35 11.69
N ARG A 230 3.22 5.78 12.84
CA ARG A 230 2.55 5.99 14.13
C ARG A 230 2.56 7.47 14.55
N GLN A 231 3.68 8.16 14.37
CA GLN A 231 3.79 9.60 14.63
C GLN A 231 2.86 10.41 13.73
N ALA A 232 2.77 10.07 12.44
CA ALA A 232 1.84 10.74 11.52
C ALA A 232 0.39 10.56 11.97
N ARG A 233 0.01 9.33 12.37
CA ARG A 233 -1.33 9.05 12.95
C ARG A 233 -1.57 9.85 14.23
N ALA A 234 -0.58 9.97 15.10
CA ALA A 234 -0.67 10.76 16.34
C ALA A 234 -0.86 12.27 16.07
N HIS A 235 -0.32 12.79 14.97
CA HIS A 235 -0.60 14.14 14.48
C HIS A 235 -1.98 14.29 13.80
N GLY A 236 -2.77 13.22 13.70
CA GLY A 236 -4.08 13.21 13.07
C GLY A 236 -4.03 13.16 11.54
N LEU A 237 -2.91 12.75 10.95
CA LEU A 237 -2.76 12.56 9.50
C LEU A 237 -3.14 11.13 9.12
N GLU A 238 -3.91 10.95 8.05
CA GLU A 238 -3.99 9.68 7.31
C GLU A 238 -2.67 9.47 6.53
N VAL A 239 -2.29 8.21 6.32
CA VAL A 239 -0.95 7.88 5.78
C VAL A 239 -1.09 7.02 4.53
N LEU A 240 -0.50 7.48 3.44
CA LEU A 240 -0.21 6.68 2.25
C LEU A 240 1.27 6.29 2.31
N VAL A 241 1.59 5.01 2.15
CA VAL A 241 2.97 4.54 1.97
C VAL A 241 3.20 4.24 0.49
N ILE A 242 4.22 4.84 -0.13
CA ILE A 242 4.64 4.51 -1.50
C ILE A 242 6.05 3.91 -1.47
N PRO A 243 6.18 2.58 -1.63
CA PRO A 243 7.47 1.98 -1.90
C PRO A 243 7.91 2.25 -3.35
N ILE A 244 9.12 2.79 -3.52
CA ILE A 244 9.73 3.03 -4.83
C ILE A 244 10.99 2.20 -5.00
N VAL A 245 11.23 1.74 -6.23
CA VAL A 245 12.45 1.00 -6.61
C VAL A 245 13.35 1.95 -7.38
N LEU A 246 14.52 2.26 -6.82
CA LEU A 246 15.58 3.03 -7.48
C LEU A 246 16.67 2.09 -8.01
N ILE A 247 17.54 2.64 -8.86
CA ILE A 247 18.71 1.92 -9.40
C ILE A 247 19.96 2.48 -8.73
N ARG A 248 20.82 1.60 -8.18
CA ARG A 248 22.07 1.98 -7.52
C ARG A 248 23.09 2.49 -8.53
N ASN A 249 23.34 1.70 -9.58
CA ASN A 249 24.35 1.93 -10.60
C ASN A 249 23.69 2.32 -11.93
N ALA A 250 22.88 3.38 -11.90
CA ALA A 250 22.13 3.86 -13.05
C ALA A 250 23.04 4.50 -14.10
N LYS A 251 22.82 4.15 -15.37
CA LYS A 251 23.32 4.94 -16.52
C LYS A 251 22.44 6.18 -16.74
N PRO A 252 22.87 7.18 -17.54
CA PRO A 252 22.16 8.45 -17.71
C PRO A 252 20.66 8.32 -18.07
N ASP A 253 20.29 7.34 -18.89
CA ASP A 253 18.90 7.11 -19.32
C ASP A 253 18.19 6.02 -18.50
N GLU A 254 18.84 5.46 -17.47
CA GLU A 254 18.27 4.42 -16.64
C GLU A 254 17.57 5.01 -15.42
N TRP A 255 16.26 4.81 -15.38
CA TRP A 255 15.42 5.08 -14.24
C TRP A 255 14.41 3.96 -14.08
N ARG A 256 13.64 3.99 -12.99
CA ARG A 256 12.71 2.90 -12.63
C ARG A 256 11.59 2.65 -13.67
N GLY A 257 11.33 3.59 -14.56
CA GLY A 257 10.40 3.38 -15.68
C GLY A 257 10.93 2.41 -16.73
N VAL A 258 12.25 2.28 -16.89
CA VAL A 258 12.88 1.50 -17.98
C VAL A 258 13.64 0.26 -17.50
N LEU A 259 13.19 -0.35 -16.40
CA LEU A 259 13.75 -1.63 -15.92
C LEU A 259 13.69 -2.70 -17.02
N LYS A 260 14.71 -3.55 -17.04
CA LYS A 260 14.82 -4.68 -17.99
C LYS A 260 15.41 -5.91 -17.30
N PRO A 261 14.74 -6.49 -16.28
CA PRO A 261 15.28 -7.60 -15.51
C PRO A 261 15.72 -8.76 -16.41
N ALA A 262 16.90 -9.32 -16.14
CA ALA A 262 17.44 -10.44 -16.92
C ALA A 262 16.58 -11.72 -16.80
N ASP A 263 15.92 -11.89 -15.65
CA ASP A 263 14.90 -12.91 -15.40
C ASP A 263 13.66 -12.21 -14.80
N ARG A 264 12.63 -12.04 -15.63
CA ARG A 264 11.37 -11.40 -15.22
C ARG A 264 10.65 -12.18 -14.13
N GLY A 265 10.68 -13.51 -14.16
CA GLY A 265 10.02 -14.34 -13.17
C GLY A 265 10.66 -14.20 -11.79
N ALA A 266 11.99 -14.21 -11.72
CA ALA A 266 12.74 -13.95 -10.49
C ALA A 266 12.50 -12.53 -9.97
N TRP A 267 12.46 -11.54 -10.86
CA TRP A 267 12.16 -10.16 -10.50
C TRP A 267 10.78 -10.03 -9.87
N TRP A 268 9.74 -10.60 -10.48
CA TRP A 268 8.37 -10.54 -9.93
C TRP A 268 8.26 -11.23 -8.57
N ARG A 269 8.91 -12.38 -8.37
CA ARG A 269 8.97 -13.03 -7.05
C ARG A 269 9.64 -12.13 -6.01
N SER A 270 10.73 -11.44 -6.39
CA SER A 270 11.44 -10.53 -5.49
C SER A 270 10.64 -9.26 -5.19
N TYR A 271 10.02 -8.68 -6.22
CA TYR A 271 9.20 -7.49 -6.11
C TYR A 271 7.96 -7.73 -5.26
N GLN A 272 7.28 -8.86 -5.45
CA GLN A 272 6.16 -9.25 -4.59
C GLN A 272 6.60 -9.33 -3.12
N ARG A 273 7.73 -9.99 -2.80
CA ARG A 273 8.25 -10.01 -1.42
C ARG A 273 8.50 -8.61 -0.86
N HIS A 274 9.06 -7.71 -1.66
CA HIS A 274 9.29 -6.32 -1.25
C HIS A 274 7.96 -5.58 -0.94
N VAL A 275 6.97 -5.67 -1.83
CA VAL A 275 5.66 -5.03 -1.62
C VAL A 275 4.94 -5.59 -0.39
N LEU A 276 5.01 -6.91 -0.18
CA LEU A 276 4.37 -7.56 0.98
C LEU A 276 5.03 -7.20 2.30
N HIS A 277 6.36 -7.06 2.32
CA HIS A 277 7.06 -6.51 3.47
C HIS A 277 6.56 -5.11 3.81
N MET A 278 6.44 -4.24 2.80
CA MET A 278 5.91 -2.88 2.99
C MET A 278 4.44 -2.88 3.41
N ALA A 279 3.64 -3.86 2.95
CA ALA A 279 2.26 -4.06 3.40
C ALA A 279 2.18 -4.42 4.89
N ASP A 280 3.10 -5.24 5.39
CA ASP A 280 3.19 -5.54 6.82
C ASP A 280 3.57 -4.32 7.65
N LEU A 281 4.60 -3.57 7.22
CA LEU A 281 5.01 -2.34 7.92
C LEU A 281 3.90 -1.29 7.92
N ALA A 282 3.21 -1.13 6.78
CA ALA A 282 2.07 -0.23 6.65
C ALA A 282 0.94 -0.63 7.61
N ARG A 283 0.60 -1.92 7.69
CA ARG A 283 -0.38 -2.44 8.65
C ARG A 283 0.07 -2.19 10.09
N GLU A 284 1.30 -2.53 10.44
CA GLU A 284 1.84 -2.43 11.81
C GLU A 284 1.93 -0.98 12.31
N GLY A 285 2.23 -0.05 11.41
CA GLY A 285 2.23 1.39 11.68
C GLY A 285 0.82 2.00 11.74
N GLY A 286 -0.19 1.32 11.19
CA GLY A 286 -1.55 1.83 11.10
C GLY A 286 -1.79 2.78 9.93
N ALA A 287 -1.06 2.60 8.83
CA ALA A 287 -1.25 3.37 7.61
C ALA A 287 -2.65 3.17 7.02
N SER A 288 -3.09 4.14 6.24
CA SER A 288 -4.43 4.20 5.64
C SER A 288 -4.44 3.65 4.23
N ALA A 289 -3.37 3.89 3.48
CA ALA A 289 -3.21 3.41 2.12
C ALA A 289 -1.78 2.92 1.84
N LEU A 290 -1.64 2.05 0.83
CA LEU A 290 -0.37 1.53 0.32
C LEU A 290 -0.40 1.55 -1.21
N ALA A 291 0.64 2.09 -1.84
CA ALA A 291 0.85 1.87 -3.26
C ALA A 291 1.54 0.52 -3.48
N ILE A 292 1.01 -0.30 -4.38
CA ILE A 292 1.67 -1.56 -4.77
C ILE A 292 2.84 -1.33 -5.72
N GLY A 293 2.99 -0.12 -6.25
CA GLY A 293 4.08 0.30 -7.11
C GLY A 293 3.93 1.75 -7.56
N SER A 294 4.99 2.25 -8.20
CA SER A 294 5.05 3.61 -8.72
C SER A 294 5.97 3.66 -9.95
N GLU A 295 5.52 4.30 -11.02
CA GLU A 295 6.25 4.54 -12.29
C GLU A 295 7.13 3.39 -12.81
N LEU A 296 6.66 2.14 -12.76
CA LEU A 296 7.38 0.99 -13.31
C LEU A 296 6.93 0.70 -14.75
N LEU A 297 6.99 1.72 -15.63
CA LEU A 297 6.40 1.73 -16.99
C LEU A 297 6.66 0.44 -17.79
N SER A 298 7.91 -0.02 -17.83
CA SER A 298 8.35 -1.26 -18.52
C SER A 298 7.81 -2.57 -17.96
N MET A 299 7.20 -2.50 -16.77
CA MET A 299 6.57 -3.62 -16.06
C MET A 299 5.04 -3.51 -16.05
N GLU A 300 4.46 -2.38 -16.45
CA GLU A 300 3.00 -2.14 -16.39
C GLU A 300 2.19 -2.98 -17.39
N ASN A 301 2.82 -3.44 -18.47
CA ASN A 301 2.18 -4.29 -19.48
C ASN A 301 2.08 -5.77 -19.09
N GLU A 302 2.40 -6.13 -17.84
CA GLU A 302 2.24 -7.48 -17.29
C GLU A 302 1.13 -7.51 -16.22
N PRO A 303 -0.15 -7.46 -16.62
CA PRO A 303 -1.25 -7.29 -15.67
C PRO A 303 -1.44 -8.49 -14.73
N ALA A 304 -1.10 -9.72 -15.16
CA ALA A 304 -1.25 -10.90 -14.31
C ALA A 304 -0.33 -10.88 -13.06
N PRO A 305 1.00 -10.63 -13.19
CA PRO A 305 1.83 -10.36 -12.03
C PRO A 305 1.34 -9.22 -11.14
N TRP A 306 0.91 -8.09 -11.72
CA TRP A 306 0.37 -6.98 -10.93
C TRP A 306 -0.88 -7.33 -10.13
N ARG A 307 -1.84 -8.04 -10.75
CA ARG A 307 -3.03 -8.53 -10.05
C ARG A 307 -2.67 -9.47 -8.90
N ARG A 308 -1.67 -10.35 -9.08
CA ARG A 308 -1.15 -11.21 -8.01
C ARG A 308 -0.53 -10.40 -6.87
N VAL A 309 0.29 -9.40 -7.18
CA VAL A 309 0.86 -8.47 -6.18
C VAL A 309 -0.25 -7.75 -5.43
N GLY A 310 -1.23 -7.18 -6.14
CA GLY A 310 -2.38 -6.48 -5.55
C GLY A 310 -3.18 -7.40 -4.63
N LEU A 311 -3.54 -8.59 -5.10
CA LEU A 311 -4.28 -9.58 -4.31
C LEU A 311 -3.51 -10.01 -3.05
N ALA A 312 -2.22 -10.31 -3.19
CA ALA A 312 -1.34 -10.66 -2.09
C ALA A 312 -1.18 -9.50 -1.09
N ALA A 313 -1.08 -8.26 -1.56
CA ALA A 313 -1.01 -7.07 -0.72
C ALA A 313 -2.30 -6.85 0.06
N ARG A 314 -3.49 -7.01 -0.56
CA ARG A 314 -4.79 -6.95 0.14
C ARG A 314 -4.89 -7.97 1.25
N ALA A 315 -4.25 -9.12 1.06
CA ALA A 315 -4.20 -10.17 2.05
C ALA A 315 -3.46 -9.75 3.32
N ARG A 316 -2.49 -8.83 3.24
CA ARG A 316 -1.66 -8.41 4.38
C ARG A 316 -1.99 -7.01 4.88
N PHE A 317 -2.56 -6.17 4.03
CA PHE A 317 -2.85 -4.78 4.32
C PHE A 317 -4.36 -4.49 4.23
N PRO A 318 -5.00 -4.11 5.36
CA PRO A 318 -6.44 -3.90 5.43
C PRO A 318 -6.94 -2.56 4.85
N GLY A 319 -6.03 -1.66 4.47
CA GLY A 319 -6.34 -0.32 3.96
C GLY A 319 -6.48 -0.26 2.43
N TRP A 320 -6.49 0.95 1.89
CA TRP A 320 -6.65 1.17 0.46
C TRP A 320 -5.38 0.87 -0.33
N LEU A 321 -5.52 0.19 -1.46
CA LEU A 321 -4.46 -0.03 -2.43
C LEU A 321 -4.56 0.92 -3.62
N THR A 322 -3.40 1.39 -4.06
CA THR A 322 -3.26 2.18 -5.28
C THR A 322 -2.03 1.75 -6.08
N TYR A 323 -1.88 2.29 -7.28
CA TYR A 323 -0.66 2.31 -8.06
C TYR A 323 -0.43 3.75 -8.51
N SER A 324 0.80 4.23 -8.39
CA SER A 324 1.20 5.59 -8.76
C SER A 324 1.80 5.61 -10.16
N ALA A 325 0.95 5.71 -11.18
CA ALA A 325 1.38 5.75 -12.57
C ALA A 325 2.13 7.05 -12.91
N ASN A 326 2.99 7.02 -13.93
CA ASN A 326 3.46 8.27 -14.52
C ASN A 326 2.32 8.94 -15.31
N TRP A 327 2.31 10.26 -15.37
CA TRP A 327 1.24 11.05 -16.00
C TRP A 327 0.93 10.68 -17.46
N ASP A 328 1.88 10.09 -18.19
CA ASP A 328 1.75 9.72 -19.60
C ASP A 328 1.48 8.22 -19.85
N HIS A 329 1.44 7.39 -18.80
CA HIS A 329 1.39 5.93 -18.94
C HIS A 329 0.14 5.27 -18.34
N PHE A 330 -0.59 5.98 -17.49
CA PHE A 330 -1.74 5.44 -16.75
C PHE A 330 -2.82 4.79 -17.62
N ALA A 331 -2.96 5.24 -18.86
CA ALA A 331 -4.01 4.77 -19.77
C ALA A 331 -3.78 3.33 -20.30
N LYS A 332 -2.54 2.82 -20.19
CA LYS A 332 -2.16 1.47 -20.65
C LYS A 332 -2.26 0.43 -19.56
N ILE A 333 -2.54 0.84 -18.32
CA ILE A 333 -2.58 -0.05 -17.17
C ILE A 333 -3.89 -0.83 -17.18
N GLU A 334 -3.78 -2.15 -17.29
CA GLU A 334 -4.93 -3.06 -17.36
C GLU A 334 -5.29 -3.66 -16.00
N PHE A 335 -4.53 -3.39 -14.93
CA PHE A 335 -4.72 -3.97 -13.60
C PHE A 335 -5.36 -3.02 -12.58
N TRP A 336 -5.96 -1.91 -13.03
CA TRP A 336 -6.70 -0.98 -12.15
C TRP A 336 -7.79 -1.69 -11.34
N ASP A 337 -8.35 -2.78 -11.86
CA ASP A 337 -9.37 -3.56 -11.18
C ASP A 337 -8.90 -4.19 -9.85
N ALA A 338 -7.58 -4.33 -9.68
CA ALA A 338 -6.94 -4.82 -8.46
C ALA A 338 -6.62 -3.72 -7.43
N LEU A 339 -7.16 -2.51 -7.60
CA LEU A 339 -6.90 -1.34 -6.76
C LEU A 339 -8.20 -0.69 -6.27
N ASP A 340 -8.09 0.22 -5.30
CA ASP A 340 -9.23 0.90 -4.68
C ASP A 340 -9.36 2.36 -5.13
N PHE A 341 -8.24 2.99 -5.50
CA PHE A 341 -8.20 4.27 -6.20
C PHE A 341 -7.04 4.29 -7.17
N ALA A 342 -7.10 5.17 -8.16
CA ALA A 342 -6.06 5.38 -9.13
C ALA A 342 -5.23 6.62 -8.76
N SER A 343 -3.92 6.55 -8.92
CA SER A 343 -3.05 7.70 -8.67
C SER A 343 -2.02 7.91 -9.77
N MET A 344 -1.62 9.16 -9.97
CA MET A 344 -0.52 9.52 -10.86
C MET A 344 0.45 10.52 -10.24
N THR A 345 1.72 10.42 -10.61
CA THR A 345 2.68 11.52 -10.48
C THR A 345 2.40 12.53 -11.59
N ALA A 346 2.26 13.81 -11.27
CA ALA A 346 1.73 14.84 -12.17
C ALA A 346 2.76 15.94 -12.49
N TYR A 347 3.93 15.56 -12.99
CA TYR A 347 4.96 16.50 -13.44
C TYR A 347 4.75 16.93 -14.90
N PHE A 348 3.65 17.63 -15.18
CA PHE A 348 3.31 18.13 -16.51
C PHE A 348 4.14 19.36 -16.90
N THR A 349 4.48 19.52 -18.19
CA THR A 349 5.00 20.80 -18.70
C THR A 349 3.91 21.88 -18.60
N LEU A 350 4.17 22.93 -17.82
CA LEU A 350 3.21 24.00 -17.52
C LEU A 350 3.39 25.22 -18.41
N ALA A 351 4.63 25.48 -18.84
CA ALA A 351 5.00 26.61 -19.68
C ALA A 351 6.03 26.21 -20.75
N SER A 352 6.05 26.98 -21.84
CA SER A 352 6.94 26.78 -22.98
C SER A 352 8.33 27.40 -22.77
N ASP A 353 8.43 28.47 -22.00
CA ASP A 353 9.68 29.15 -21.62
C ASP A 353 9.67 29.64 -20.17
N ASP A 354 10.72 30.38 -19.79
CA ASP A 354 10.95 30.85 -18.42
C ASP A 354 10.19 32.15 -18.08
N GLU A 355 9.65 32.86 -19.08
CA GLU A 355 8.84 34.09 -18.94
C GLU A 355 7.34 33.78 -18.97
N ALA A 356 6.97 32.69 -18.30
CA ALA A 356 5.62 32.16 -18.31
C ALA A 356 4.61 33.13 -17.67
N THR A 357 3.47 33.32 -18.33
CA THR A 357 2.35 34.08 -17.75
C THR A 357 1.47 33.20 -16.88
N LEU A 358 0.75 33.80 -15.92
CA LEU A 358 -0.24 33.08 -15.11
C LEU A 358 -1.27 32.33 -15.98
N ILE A 359 -1.69 32.92 -17.10
CA ILE A 359 -2.66 32.32 -18.02
C ILE A 359 -2.09 31.05 -18.67
N GLU A 360 -0.84 31.09 -19.11
CA GLU A 360 -0.16 29.92 -19.70
C GLU A 360 -0.03 28.79 -18.68
N VAL A 361 0.46 29.08 -17.47
CA VAL A 361 0.60 28.08 -16.40
C VAL A 361 -0.75 27.49 -16.00
N LYS A 362 -1.82 28.31 -15.92
CA LYS A 362 -3.19 27.83 -15.68
C LYS A 362 -3.68 26.91 -16.79
N SER A 363 -3.34 27.19 -18.05
CA SER A 363 -3.64 26.31 -19.18
C SER A 363 -2.93 24.96 -19.05
N GLY A 364 -1.64 24.97 -18.63
CA GLY A 364 -0.89 23.77 -18.29
C GLY A 364 -1.56 22.92 -17.21
N TRP A 365 -1.94 23.55 -16.10
CA TRP A 365 -2.66 22.85 -15.03
C TRP A 365 -4.05 22.38 -15.41
N THR A 366 -4.75 23.11 -16.30
CA THR A 366 -6.07 22.68 -16.80
C THR A 366 -5.94 21.37 -17.56
N ARG A 367 -4.93 21.26 -18.45
CA ARG A 367 -4.64 19.99 -19.15
C ARG A 367 -4.29 18.87 -18.16
N ALA A 368 -3.51 19.17 -17.14
CA ALA A 368 -3.17 18.20 -16.09
C ALA A 368 -4.43 17.69 -15.35
N LEU A 369 -5.35 18.59 -14.99
CA LEU A 369 -6.61 18.23 -14.34
C LEU A 369 -7.51 17.39 -15.25
N ASP A 370 -7.52 17.67 -16.55
CA ASP A 370 -8.25 16.85 -17.52
C ASP A 370 -7.66 15.44 -17.65
N GLU A 371 -6.34 15.28 -17.57
CA GLU A 371 -5.72 13.95 -17.49
C GLU A 371 -6.05 13.22 -16.18
N VAL A 372 -6.17 13.92 -15.05
CA VAL A 372 -6.66 13.33 -13.79
C VAL A 372 -8.10 12.82 -13.94
N ARG A 373 -8.97 13.56 -14.61
CA ARG A 373 -10.34 13.11 -14.93
C ARG A 373 -10.31 11.90 -15.85
N ARG A 374 -9.48 11.93 -16.88
CA ARG A 374 -9.28 10.80 -17.80
C ARG A 374 -8.75 9.56 -17.08
N LEU A 375 -7.89 9.71 -16.08
CA LEU A 375 -7.49 8.60 -15.21
C LEU A 375 -8.69 7.99 -14.51
N GLY A 376 -9.58 8.80 -13.93
CA GLY A 376 -10.81 8.31 -13.30
C GLY A 376 -11.71 7.57 -14.29
N GLU A 377 -11.83 8.09 -15.52
CA GLU A 377 -12.61 7.46 -16.58
C GLU A 377 -12.01 6.13 -17.07
N VAL A 378 -10.69 6.04 -17.24
CA VAL A 378 -10.01 4.81 -17.71
C VAL A 378 -10.01 3.75 -16.61
N SER A 379 -9.64 4.13 -15.39
CA SER A 379 -9.54 3.21 -14.26
C SER A 379 -10.90 2.78 -13.70
N LYS A 380 -11.95 3.59 -13.92
CA LYS A 380 -13.26 3.46 -13.25
C LYS A 380 -13.15 3.56 -11.72
N LEU A 381 -12.14 4.28 -11.24
CA LEU A 381 -11.85 4.51 -9.83
C LEU A 381 -11.75 6.02 -9.55
N PRO A 382 -11.88 6.46 -8.28
CA PRO A 382 -11.48 7.80 -7.91
C PRO A 382 -10.01 8.03 -8.29
N ALA A 383 -9.73 9.18 -8.91
CA ALA A 383 -8.39 9.53 -9.36
C ALA A 383 -7.79 10.61 -8.47
N ILE A 384 -6.57 10.38 -8.00
CA ILE A 384 -5.79 11.33 -7.21
C ILE A 384 -4.47 11.67 -7.89
N VAL A 385 -3.84 12.73 -7.41
CA VAL A 385 -2.44 13.05 -7.72
C VAL A 385 -1.56 12.62 -6.55
N SER A 386 -0.74 11.57 -6.73
CA SER A 386 0.14 11.03 -5.68
C SER A 386 1.40 11.87 -5.46
N GLU A 387 1.81 12.65 -6.46
CA GLU A 387 2.90 13.62 -6.37
C GLU A 387 2.67 14.77 -7.37
N VAL A 388 2.77 16.01 -6.92
CA VAL A 388 2.84 17.19 -7.80
C VAL A 388 3.72 18.27 -7.18
N GLY A 389 4.67 18.78 -7.95
CA GLY A 389 5.60 19.79 -7.48
C GLY A 389 6.12 20.66 -8.61
N VAL A 390 6.53 21.88 -8.24
CA VAL A 390 7.29 22.80 -9.09
C VAL A 390 8.56 23.14 -8.32
N PRO A 391 9.76 22.82 -8.82
CA PRO A 391 10.99 23.15 -8.11
C PRO A 391 11.27 24.66 -8.25
N SER A 392 11.89 25.28 -7.24
CA SER A 392 12.21 26.71 -7.25
C SER A 392 13.52 27.01 -7.97
N GLN A 393 13.60 26.59 -9.23
CA GLN A 393 14.70 26.86 -10.14
C GLN A 393 14.19 27.29 -11.51
N THR A 394 14.99 28.07 -12.22
CA THR A 394 14.69 28.47 -13.61
C THR A 394 14.43 27.23 -14.48
N GLY A 395 13.37 27.27 -15.28
CA GLY A 395 12.89 26.13 -16.07
C GLY A 395 12.02 25.13 -15.31
N GLY A 396 11.74 25.35 -14.02
CA GLY A 396 10.90 24.49 -13.19
C GLY A 396 9.46 24.36 -13.72
N LEU A 397 8.90 25.41 -14.33
CA LEU A 397 7.58 25.37 -14.96
C LEU A 397 7.57 24.58 -16.28
N ARG A 398 8.73 24.48 -16.96
CA ARG A 398 8.85 23.80 -18.26
C ARG A 398 9.13 22.31 -18.11
N ALA A 399 9.97 21.93 -17.16
CA ALA A 399 10.32 20.54 -16.88
C ALA A 399 10.30 20.26 -15.37
N PRO A 400 9.12 20.23 -14.74
CA PRO A 400 9.03 20.09 -13.28
C PRO A 400 9.53 18.75 -12.75
N TRP A 401 9.73 17.73 -13.59
CA TRP A 401 10.35 16.45 -13.19
C TRP A 401 11.88 16.52 -13.09
N ASP A 402 12.52 17.53 -13.70
CA ASP A 402 13.97 17.56 -13.89
C ASP A 402 14.67 18.39 -12.80
N TYR A 403 14.69 17.84 -11.59
CA TYR A 403 15.39 18.41 -10.44
C TYR A 403 16.92 18.33 -10.53
N THR A 404 17.46 17.62 -11.53
CA THR A 404 18.92 17.47 -11.70
C THR A 404 19.57 18.69 -12.35
N ARG A 405 18.75 19.58 -12.91
CA ARG A 405 19.19 20.87 -13.41
C ARG A 405 19.72 21.69 -12.23
N ASN A 406 20.93 22.21 -12.35
CA ASN A 406 21.53 23.12 -11.38
C ASN A 406 21.45 24.54 -11.94
N ARG A 407 20.23 25.11 -11.95
CA ARG A 407 19.95 26.44 -12.52
C ARG A 407 19.88 27.50 -11.43
N ALA A 408 19.59 28.75 -11.79
CA ALA A 408 19.40 29.81 -10.79
C ALA A 408 18.14 29.54 -9.95
N VAL A 409 18.15 29.97 -8.69
CA VAL A 409 16.98 29.93 -7.82
C VAL A 409 15.87 30.82 -8.42
N ASP A 410 14.67 30.27 -8.53
CA ASP A 410 13.49 30.97 -9.01
C ASP A 410 12.28 30.71 -8.10
N LEU A 411 12.20 31.51 -7.04
CA LEU A 411 11.08 31.47 -6.09
C LEU A 411 9.78 32.01 -6.70
N ALA A 412 9.89 32.93 -7.67
CA ALA A 412 8.75 33.55 -8.32
C ALA A 412 8.06 32.55 -9.27
N GLY A 413 8.83 31.79 -10.04
CA GLY A 413 8.33 30.70 -10.88
C GLY A 413 7.62 29.61 -10.08
N GLN A 414 8.20 29.17 -8.94
CA GLN A 414 7.52 28.21 -8.05
C GLN A 414 6.20 28.79 -7.51
N ARG A 415 6.20 30.04 -7.04
CA ARG A 415 4.99 30.70 -6.55
C ARG A 415 3.93 30.79 -7.65
N LEU A 416 4.29 31.23 -8.86
CA LEU A 416 3.39 31.32 -10.00
C LEU A 416 2.78 29.95 -10.34
N GLY A 417 3.60 28.90 -10.29
CA GLY A 417 3.18 27.51 -10.45
C GLY A 417 2.06 27.12 -9.49
N PHE A 418 2.24 27.38 -8.19
CA PHE A 418 1.24 27.04 -7.18
C PHE A 418 0.05 28.00 -7.13
N GLU A 419 0.21 29.25 -7.55
CA GLU A 419 -0.89 30.21 -7.68
C GLU A 419 -1.86 29.75 -8.79
N ALA A 420 -1.31 29.37 -9.94
CA ALA A 420 -2.06 28.76 -11.03
C ALA A 420 -2.68 27.42 -10.62
N PHE A 421 -1.95 26.59 -9.85
CA PHE A 421 -2.46 25.31 -9.35
C PHE A 421 -3.69 25.50 -8.47
N ARG A 422 -3.61 26.40 -7.48
CA ARG A 422 -4.74 26.73 -6.59
C ARG A 422 -5.98 27.14 -7.37
N ASP A 423 -5.80 28.01 -8.36
CA ASP A 423 -6.89 28.52 -9.20
C ASP A 423 -7.59 27.42 -10.01
N VAL A 424 -6.87 26.36 -10.40
CA VAL A 424 -7.39 25.28 -11.25
C VAL A 424 -7.89 24.08 -10.45
N PHE A 425 -7.14 23.64 -9.44
CA PHE A 425 -7.44 22.44 -8.65
C PHE A 425 -8.33 22.73 -7.44
N THR A 426 -8.34 23.96 -6.95
CA THR A 426 -9.18 24.38 -5.82
C THR A 426 -10.01 25.66 -6.11
N PRO A 427 -10.71 25.76 -7.25
CA PRO A 427 -11.43 26.97 -7.63
C PRO A 427 -12.47 27.35 -6.59
N GLY A 428 -12.44 28.61 -6.13
CA GLY A 428 -13.34 29.08 -5.06
C GLY A 428 -13.12 28.42 -3.70
N GLY A 429 -11.94 27.83 -3.45
CA GLY A 429 -11.60 27.18 -2.19
C GLY A 429 -12.26 25.81 -2.01
N LYS A 430 -12.55 25.10 -3.10
CA LYS A 430 -13.13 23.74 -3.09
C LYS A 430 -12.43 22.86 -4.13
N PRO A 431 -12.34 21.53 -3.93
CA PRO A 431 -11.74 20.64 -4.91
C PRO A 431 -12.45 20.77 -6.27
N ALA A 432 -11.68 20.81 -7.35
CA ALA A 432 -12.25 20.77 -8.68
C ALA A 432 -13.03 19.46 -8.93
N ALA A 433 -14.09 19.53 -9.74
CA ALA A 433 -14.89 18.36 -10.05
C ALA A 433 -14.05 17.24 -10.68
N GLY A 434 -14.22 16.01 -10.19
CA GLY A 434 -13.48 14.82 -10.63
C GLY A 434 -12.13 14.61 -9.93
N LEU A 435 -11.72 15.49 -9.01
CA LEU A 435 -10.47 15.37 -8.26
C LEU A 435 -10.69 14.60 -6.95
N GLY A 436 -10.07 13.42 -6.81
CA GLY A 436 -10.07 12.63 -5.57
C GLY A 436 -9.03 13.10 -4.54
N GLY A 437 -8.15 14.04 -4.91
CA GLY A 437 -7.20 14.68 -4.00
C GLY A 437 -5.78 14.77 -4.56
N VAL A 438 -4.89 15.34 -3.75
CA VAL A 438 -3.53 15.73 -4.16
C VAL A 438 -2.55 15.53 -3.01
N PHE A 439 -1.35 15.07 -3.34
CA PHE A 439 -0.16 15.20 -2.49
C PHE A 439 0.84 16.19 -3.09
N LEU A 440 1.05 17.32 -2.41
CA LEU A 440 2.05 18.31 -2.80
C LEU A 440 3.46 17.75 -2.51
N TYR A 441 4.31 17.71 -3.52
CA TYR A 441 5.67 17.20 -3.45
C TYR A 441 6.66 18.36 -3.33
N ASP A 442 7.52 18.40 -2.31
CA ASP A 442 7.57 17.59 -1.08
C ASP A 442 7.82 18.48 0.16
N TRP A 443 7.86 17.90 1.37
CA TRP A 443 8.19 18.62 2.60
C TRP A 443 9.47 18.11 3.26
N TRP A 444 10.57 18.21 2.52
CA TRP A 444 11.90 17.79 2.97
C TRP A 444 12.92 18.95 2.92
N GLY A 445 13.98 18.85 3.72
CA GLY A 445 15.06 19.85 3.77
C GLY A 445 14.65 21.17 4.42
N GLU A 446 15.59 22.13 4.52
CA GLU A 446 15.33 23.40 5.21
C GLU A 446 14.60 24.45 4.35
N GLY A 447 14.53 24.25 3.04
CA GLY A 447 13.89 25.21 2.12
C GLY A 447 14.57 26.59 2.14
N GLY A 448 13.76 27.65 2.14
CA GLY A 448 14.22 29.03 2.22
C GLY A 448 14.69 29.66 0.91
N ALA A 449 15.17 30.90 1.01
CA ALA A 449 15.37 31.81 -0.13
C ALA A 449 16.49 31.38 -1.11
N GLN A 450 17.34 30.43 -0.73
CA GLN A 450 18.44 29.92 -1.55
C GLN A 450 18.21 28.47 -2.01
N SER A 451 17.09 27.85 -1.61
CA SER A 451 16.78 26.48 -2.01
C SER A 451 16.20 26.44 -3.42
N MET A 452 16.70 25.52 -4.24
CA MET A 452 16.20 25.19 -5.58
C MET A 452 15.23 23.99 -5.57
N GLU A 453 15.07 23.35 -4.41
CA GLU A 453 14.32 22.10 -4.27
C GLU A 453 12.80 22.33 -4.32
N TYR A 454 12.03 21.25 -4.34
CA TYR A 454 10.57 21.29 -4.43
C TYR A 454 9.88 21.90 -3.21
N THR A 455 10.43 21.67 -2.01
CA THR A 455 9.83 22.15 -0.76
C THR A 455 9.44 23.61 -0.80
N ALA A 456 8.23 23.91 -0.36
CA ALA A 456 7.75 25.29 -0.20
C ALA A 456 8.17 25.91 1.15
N ARG A 457 8.81 25.15 2.04
CA ARG A 457 9.20 25.59 3.39
C ARG A 457 9.97 26.91 3.34
N GLY A 458 9.45 27.93 4.02
CA GLY A 458 10.09 29.25 4.08
C GLY A 458 10.20 29.97 2.74
N LYS A 459 9.41 29.57 1.73
CA LYS A 459 9.37 30.19 0.39
C LYS A 459 8.04 30.90 0.16
N PRO A 460 7.96 31.82 -0.82
CA PRO A 460 6.72 32.52 -1.17
C PRO A 460 5.55 31.60 -1.59
N ALA A 461 5.81 30.32 -1.92
CA ALA A 461 4.79 29.33 -2.25
C ALA A 461 4.13 28.70 -1.01
N GLU A 462 4.70 28.80 0.19
CA GLU A 462 4.15 28.16 1.39
C GLU A 462 2.71 28.60 1.74
N PRO A 463 2.37 29.90 1.70
CA PRO A 463 1.00 30.33 1.97
C PRO A 463 -0.01 29.74 0.97
N LEU A 464 0.40 29.57 -0.29
CA LEU A 464 -0.44 28.96 -1.32
C LEU A 464 -0.69 27.47 -1.02
N TRP A 465 0.30 26.75 -0.49
CA TRP A 465 0.08 25.36 -0.03
C TRP A 465 -0.99 25.29 1.06
N ARG A 466 -1.00 26.22 2.01
CA ARG A 466 -2.05 26.28 3.06
C ARG A 466 -3.44 26.51 2.46
N GLU A 467 -3.55 27.41 1.49
CA GLU A 467 -4.80 27.68 0.77
C GLU A 467 -5.29 26.46 -0.03
N ILE A 468 -4.38 25.80 -0.75
CA ILE A 468 -4.68 24.58 -1.52
C ILE A 468 -5.16 23.47 -0.59
N LEU A 469 -4.43 23.19 0.50
CA LEU A 469 -4.79 22.14 1.45
C LEU A 469 -6.13 22.44 2.15
N ALA A 470 -6.38 23.69 2.53
CA ALA A 470 -7.66 24.10 3.08
C ALA A 470 -8.80 23.91 2.07
N GLY A 471 -8.58 24.27 0.80
CA GLY A 471 -9.54 24.08 -0.28
C GLY A 471 -9.87 22.60 -0.50
N LEU A 472 -8.85 21.74 -0.57
CA LEU A 472 -9.02 20.28 -0.71
C LEU A 472 -9.78 19.67 0.48
N ALA A 473 -9.49 20.13 1.70
CA ALA A 473 -10.13 19.64 2.92
C ALA A 473 -11.60 20.08 3.08
N THR A 474 -12.16 20.93 2.21
CA THR A 474 -13.62 21.17 2.21
C THR A 474 -14.41 19.99 1.63
N GLY A 475 -13.77 19.16 0.78
CA GLY A 475 -14.37 17.95 0.22
C GLY A 475 -14.35 16.73 1.13
N THR A 476 -13.80 16.86 2.34
CA THR A 476 -13.78 15.77 3.35
C THR A 476 -14.92 15.85 4.37
N ARG A 477 -15.74 16.90 4.33
CA ARG A 477 -16.83 17.16 5.28
C ARG A 477 -18.19 16.69 4.80
#